data_AF-A0A815VXR2-F1
#
_entry.id   AF-A0A815VXR2-F1
#
_cell.length_a   1.000
_cell.length_b   1.000
_cell.length_c   1.000
_cell.angle_alpha   90.00
_cell.angle_beta   90.00
_cell.angle_gamma   90.00
#
_symmetry.space_group_name_H-M   'P 1'
#
loop_
_entity.id
_entity.type
_entity.pdbx_description
1 polymer ?
#
loop_
_entity_poly.entity_id
_entity_poly.type
_entity_poly.pdbx_seq_one_letter_code
_entity_poly.pdbx_strand_id
1 'polypeptide(L)'
;MKVQGLYCDFVKQQNLRQIEEAESKLEDKDMNKLMFTDQSNDVSIDDSYDSLVNDDENKIERKKVEENITLAILRMNKPEWILIVIGCITASITGARESAHYIIQTKLATIFQECDKNVQKRKFLLYALLYLGFGVISLILHSVQGYVFARSGEALTKRLRSKAFQVILRQDTSFSTGKKIVPIAMEAIQNSQTVMQLTKESCFCNEYCEILNTVDRSFITRAHILSILFSITHASVYFSIAAFISLGTFLVDRDTVTFEDMFL
;
A
#
# COMPACT_ATOMS: atom_id res chain seq x y z
N MET A 1 -31.45 0.11 25.72
CA MET A 1 -31.09 0.53 27.10
C MET A 1 -29.57 0.59 27.19
N LYS A 2 -28.99 1.80 27.28
CA LYS A 2 -27.55 1.98 27.51
C LYS A 2 -27.30 1.82 29.00
N VAL A 3 -26.74 0.68 29.40
CA VAL A 3 -26.16 0.53 30.74
C VAL A 3 -24.68 0.85 30.61
N GLN A 4 -24.35 2.13 30.45
CA GLN A 4 -23.00 2.58 30.76
C GLN A 4 -22.87 2.49 32.28
N GLY A 5 -22.15 1.48 32.74
CA GLY A 5 -21.97 1.27 34.18
C GLY A 5 -21.21 2.45 34.78
N LEU A 6 -21.74 3.02 35.86
CA LEU A 6 -21.18 4.14 36.62
C LEU A 6 -19.66 4.02 36.88
N TYR A 7 -19.17 2.79 37.04
CA TYR A 7 -17.75 2.48 37.21
C TYR A 7 -16.90 2.67 35.94
N CYS A 8 -17.41 2.36 34.74
CA CYS A 8 -16.68 2.57 33.46
C CYS A 8 -16.53 4.10 33.23
N ASP A 9 -17.50 4.92 33.67
CA ASP A 9 -17.36 6.38 33.72
C ASP A 9 -16.41 6.85 34.83
N PHE A 10 -16.44 6.26 36.02
CA PHE A 10 -15.48 6.59 37.08
C PHE A 10 -14.03 6.26 36.70
N VAL A 11 -13.77 5.15 36.00
CA VAL A 11 -12.42 4.81 35.52
C VAL A 11 -11.97 5.77 34.43
N LYS A 12 -12.87 6.17 33.52
CA LYS A 12 -12.59 7.25 32.56
C LYS A 12 -12.28 8.56 33.28
N GLN A 13 -13.05 8.93 34.29
CA GLN A 13 -12.81 10.12 35.12
C GLN A 13 -11.53 10.02 35.97
N GLN A 14 -11.16 8.83 36.44
CA GLN A 14 -9.90 8.61 37.15
C GLN A 14 -8.70 8.76 36.22
N ASN A 15 -8.78 8.25 34.99
CA ASN A 15 -7.75 8.48 33.98
C ASN A 15 -7.65 9.96 33.60
N LEU A 16 -8.77 10.69 33.46
CA LEU A 16 -8.73 12.13 33.23
C LEU A 16 -8.11 12.90 34.41
N ARG A 17 -8.42 12.53 35.66
CA ARG A 17 -7.80 13.14 36.85
C ARG A 17 -6.32 12.84 36.98
N GLN A 18 -5.87 11.65 36.59
CA GLN A 18 -4.43 11.32 36.58
C GLN A 18 -3.68 12.13 35.51
N ILE A 19 -4.35 12.47 34.41
CA ILE A 19 -3.81 13.36 33.36
C ILE A 19 -3.77 14.81 33.88
N GLU A 20 -4.84 15.31 34.51
CA GLU A 20 -4.88 16.64 35.14
C GLU A 20 -3.86 16.77 36.30
N GLU A 21 -3.67 15.73 37.12
CA GLU A 21 -2.65 15.70 38.17
C GLU A 21 -1.22 15.63 37.60
N ALA A 22 -1.03 15.03 36.42
CA ALA A 22 0.25 15.04 35.72
C ALA A 22 0.54 16.42 35.10
N GLU A 23 -0.48 17.10 34.57
CA GLU A 23 -0.40 18.48 34.06
C GLU A 23 -0.16 19.49 35.20
N SER A 24 -0.83 19.35 36.34
CA SER A 24 -0.59 20.17 37.54
C SER A 24 0.83 19.97 38.12
N LYS A 25 1.37 18.75 38.09
CA LYS A 25 2.76 18.47 38.49
C LYS A 25 3.79 19.01 37.48
N LEU A 26 3.41 19.21 36.23
CA LEU A 26 4.23 19.90 35.23
C LEU A 26 4.25 21.41 35.50
N GLU A 27 3.11 22.03 35.82
CA GLU A 27 3.02 23.45 36.19
C GLU A 27 3.79 23.80 37.49
N ASP A 28 3.71 22.96 38.53
CA ASP A 28 4.47 23.15 39.78
C ASP A 28 5.99 22.99 39.60
N LYS A 29 6.40 22.18 38.62
CA LYS A 29 7.81 21.95 38.28
C LYS A 29 8.38 23.12 37.49
N ASP A 30 7.58 23.77 36.65
CA ASP A 30 7.95 24.98 35.92
C ASP A 30 8.02 26.22 36.84
N MET A 31 7.14 26.32 37.85
CA MET A 31 7.20 27.39 38.87
C MET A 31 8.39 27.27 39.82
N ASN A 32 8.80 26.06 40.21
CA ASN A 32 10.02 25.86 41.01
C ASN A 32 11.31 26.06 40.21
N LYS A 33 11.28 25.80 38.89
CA LYS A 33 12.40 26.05 37.98
C LYS A 33 12.63 27.56 37.74
N LEU A 34 11.58 28.38 37.88
CA LEU A 34 11.67 29.85 37.77
C LEU A 34 12.30 30.53 39.01
N MET A 35 12.39 29.83 40.15
CA MET A 35 12.90 30.38 41.43
C MET A 35 14.36 30.01 41.74
N PHE A 36 14.98 29.09 40.99
CA PHE A 36 16.38 28.67 41.21
C PHE A 36 17.15 28.61 39.90
N THR A 37 17.61 29.77 39.43
CA THR A 37 18.68 29.85 38.44
C THR A 37 19.95 30.31 39.15
N ASP A 38 20.88 29.41 39.45
CA ASP A 38 22.29 29.73 39.31
C ASP A 38 23.17 28.50 39.07
N GLN A 39 24.06 28.67 38.09
CA GLN A 39 25.19 27.85 37.65
C GLN A 39 25.01 26.52 36.88
N SER A 40 25.51 26.59 35.63
CA SER A 40 26.27 25.58 34.85
C SER A 40 25.56 24.75 33.76
N ASN A 41 25.92 25.06 32.50
CA ASN A 41 26.06 24.26 31.27
C ASN A 41 25.28 22.93 31.14
N ASP A 42 24.32 22.83 30.21
CA ASP A 42 24.49 22.35 28.82
C ASP A 42 23.13 22.23 28.09
N VAL A 43 23.11 22.58 26.79
CA VAL A 43 22.09 22.38 25.73
C VAL A 43 20.58 22.33 26.10
N SER A 44 19.87 23.39 25.72
CA SER A 44 18.40 23.54 25.80
C SER A 44 17.66 22.76 24.70
N ILE A 45 16.77 21.87 25.13
CA ILE A 45 15.65 21.30 24.37
C ILE A 45 14.55 22.36 24.36
N ASP A 46 14.23 22.90 23.18
CA ASP A 46 13.09 23.80 22.94
C ASP A 46 12.38 23.34 21.66
N ASP A 47 11.58 22.27 21.78
CA ASP A 47 10.83 21.66 20.65
C ASP A 47 9.30 21.71 20.86
N SER A 48 8.80 22.36 21.92
CA SER A 48 7.37 22.22 22.28
C SER A 48 6.44 23.34 21.79
N TYR A 49 6.95 24.38 21.12
CA TYR A 49 6.12 25.51 20.63
C TYR A 49 5.91 25.57 19.10
N ASP A 50 6.41 24.59 18.35
CA ASP A 50 6.45 24.62 16.87
C ASP A 50 5.24 23.91 16.18
N SER A 51 4.30 23.38 16.97
CA SER A 51 3.28 22.44 16.47
C SER A 51 2.09 23.06 15.75
N LEU A 52 1.97 24.39 15.67
CA LEU A 52 0.87 25.07 14.96
C LEU A 52 1.30 25.86 13.71
N VAL A 53 2.60 26.01 13.47
CA VAL A 53 3.16 26.67 12.27
C VAL A 53 3.65 25.64 11.22
N ASN A 54 3.84 24.38 11.62
CA ASN A 54 4.54 23.36 10.83
C ASN A 54 3.69 22.42 9.97
N ASP A 55 2.42 22.73 9.66
CA ASP A 55 1.58 21.76 8.93
C ASP A 55 2.03 21.55 7.47
N ASP A 56 2.66 22.56 6.86
CA ASP A 56 3.27 22.47 5.53
C ASP A 56 4.69 21.87 5.54
N GLU A 57 5.53 22.16 6.55
CA GLU A 57 6.86 21.54 6.70
C GLU A 57 6.76 20.05 7.06
N ASN A 58 5.83 19.65 7.94
CA ASN A 58 5.55 18.25 8.25
C ASN A 58 5.03 17.45 7.03
N LYS A 59 4.42 18.11 6.05
CA LYS A 59 3.93 17.47 4.81
C LYS A 59 5.07 17.23 3.82
N ILE A 60 6.06 18.13 3.79
CA ILE A 60 7.28 18.00 3.00
C ILE A 60 8.20 16.95 3.62
N GLU A 61 8.38 16.95 4.95
CA GLU A 61 9.18 15.93 5.65
C GLU A 61 8.56 14.53 5.53
N ARG A 62 7.23 14.40 5.67
CA ARG A 62 6.54 13.13 5.41
C ARG A 62 6.74 12.62 3.98
N LYS A 63 6.65 13.49 2.96
CA LYS A 63 6.98 13.12 1.57
C LYS A 63 8.44 12.69 1.39
N LYS A 64 9.38 13.40 2.01
CA LYS A 64 10.83 13.11 1.94
C LYS A 64 11.19 11.80 2.65
N VAL A 65 10.49 11.48 3.74
CA VAL A 65 10.59 10.18 4.44
C VAL A 65 9.99 9.07 3.57
N GLU A 66 8.81 9.27 2.97
CA GLU A 66 8.18 8.31 2.04
C GLU A 66 9.03 8.00 0.79
N GLU A 67 9.68 9.01 0.21
CA GLU A 67 10.53 8.86 -0.96
C GLU A 67 11.78 8.02 -0.66
N ASN A 68 12.37 8.20 0.54
CA ASN A 68 13.51 7.42 1.00
C ASN A 68 13.13 5.99 1.46
N ILE A 69 11.88 5.75 1.86
CA ILE A 69 11.43 4.44 2.34
C ILE A 69 11.47 3.39 1.21
N THR A 70 11.03 3.72 0.00
CA THR A 70 11.02 2.75 -1.12
C THR A 70 12.44 2.28 -1.47
N LEU A 71 13.38 3.23 -1.55
CA LEU A 71 14.80 2.96 -1.80
C LEU A 71 15.46 2.23 -0.62
N ALA A 72 15.09 2.58 0.62
CA ALA A 72 15.56 1.90 1.81
C ALA A 72 15.09 0.44 1.87
N ILE A 73 13.85 0.15 1.47
CA ILE A 73 13.31 -1.21 1.35
C ILE A 73 14.08 -2.00 0.29
N LEU A 74 14.34 -1.39 -0.88
CA LEU A 74 15.15 -2.01 -1.94
C LEU A 74 16.58 -2.28 -1.47
N ARG A 75 17.16 -1.37 -0.68
CA ARG A 75 18.49 -1.53 -0.05
C ARG A 75 18.53 -2.69 0.95
N MET A 76 17.41 -3.06 1.57
CA MET A 76 17.33 -4.26 2.43
C MET A 76 17.36 -5.58 1.63
N ASN A 77 17.14 -5.52 0.31
CA ASN A 77 17.17 -6.68 -0.59
C ASN A 77 18.53 -6.92 -1.28
N LYS A 78 19.56 -6.12 -0.93
CA LYS A 78 20.94 -6.23 -1.45
C LYS A 78 21.53 -7.64 -1.57
N PRO A 79 21.43 -8.55 -0.58
CA PRO A 79 22.06 -9.86 -0.70
C PRO A 79 21.38 -10.80 -1.71
N GLU A 80 20.20 -10.44 -2.23
CA GLU A 80 19.51 -11.18 -3.32
C GLU A 80 19.54 -10.40 -4.64
N TRP A 81 20.48 -9.46 -4.80
CA TRP A 81 20.53 -8.55 -5.96
C TRP A 81 20.61 -9.27 -7.30
N ILE A 82 21.27 -10.44 -7.35
CA ILE A 82 21.39 -11.25 -8.57
C ILE A 82 20.02 -11.73 -9.03
N LEU A 83 19.16 -12.18 -8.12
CA LEU A 83 17.80 -12.58 -8.46
C LEU A 83 16.98 -11.39 -8.96
N ILE A 84 17.13 -10.22 -8.35
CA ILE A 84 16.45 -9.01 -8.82
C ILE A 84 16.89 -8.68 -10.25
N VAL A 85 18.19 -8.74 -10.55
CA VAL A 85 18.72 -8.48 -11.90
C VAL A 85 18.20 -9.49 -12.92
N ILE A 86 18.22 -10.80 -12.59
CA ILE A 86 17.63 -11.84 -13.44
C ILE A 86 16.14 -11.56 -13.69
N GLY A 87 15.40 -11.20 -12.64
CA GLY A 87 13.98 -10.84 -12.72
C GLY A 87 13.73 -9.64 -13.63
N CYS A 88 14.56 -8.59 -13.53
CA CYS A 88 14.49 -7.42 -14.41
C CYS A 88 14.79 -7.78 -15.87
N ILE A 89 15.80 -8.61 -16.14
CA ILE A 89 16.12 -9.06 -17.51
C ILE A 89 14.94 -9.85 -18.08
N THR A 90 14.38 -10.80 -17.33
CA THR A 90 13.20 -11.56 -17.76
C THR A 90 11.99 -10.66 -17.96
N ALA A 91 11.78 -9.65 -17.10
CA ALA A 91 10.70 -8.69 -17.23
C ALA A 91 10.82 -7.86 -18.53
N SER A 92 12.02 -7.38 -18.85
CA SER A 92 12.26 -6.69 -20.12
C SER A 92 11.95 -7.57 -21.33
N ILE A 93 12.33 -8.85 -21.30
CA ILE A 93 12.02 -9.81 -22.37
C ILE A 93 10.51 -10.03 -22.48
N THR A 94 9.80 -10.21 -21.36
CA THR A 94 8.34 -10.37 -21.39
C THR A 94 7.61 -9.13 -21.92
N GLY A 95 8.11 -7.92 -21.66
CA GLY A 95 7.57 -6.69 -22.22
C GLY A 95 7.74 -6.61 -23.74
N ALA A 96 8.95 -6.87 -24.25
CA ALA A 96 9.20 -6.91 -25.70
C ALA A 96 8.36 -8.00 -26.40
N ARG A 97 8.14 -9.12 -25.71
CA ARG A 97 7.26 -10.21 -26.18
C ARG A 97 5.82 -9.75 -26.34
N GLU A 98 5.28 -8.92 -25.44
CA GLU A 98 3.93 -8.36 -25.59
C GLU A 98 3.85 -7.45 -26.83
N SER A 99 4.85 -6.61 -27.08
CA SER A 99 4.90 -5.79 -28.31
C SER A 99 4.91 -6.65 -29.58
N ALA A 100 5.70 -7.74 -29.61
CA ALA A 100 5.72 -8.66 -30.75
C ALA A 100 4.38 -9.39 -30.94
N HIS A 101 3.67 -9.68 -29.85
CA HIS A 101 2.36 -10.31 -29.88
C HIS A 101 1.31 -9.44 -30.60
N TYR A 102 1.28 -8.13 -30.36
CA TYR A 102 0.37 -7.21 -31.04
C TYR A 102 0.53 -7.21 -32.56
N ILE A 103 1.77 -7.21 -33.08
CA ILE A 103 2.03 -7.25 -34.53
C ILE A 103 1.39 -8.49 -35.17
N ILE A 104 1.58 -9.66 -34.54
CA ILE A 104 1.01 -10.92 -35.02
C ILE A 104 -0.52 -10.89 -34.94
N GLN A 105 -1.07 -10.30 -33.87
CA GLN A 105 -2.51 -10.16 -33.68
C GLN A 105 -3.15 -9.27 -34.77
N THR A 106 -2.48 -8.18 -35.15
CA THR A 106 -2.93 -7.32 -36.26
C THR A 106 -2.91 -8.06 -37.59
N LYS A 107 -1.82 -8.79 -37.90
CA LYS A 107 -1.78 -9.61 -39.13
C LYS A 107 -2.87 -10.69 -39.14
N LEU A 108 -3.19 -11.26 -37.98
CA LEU A 108 -4.29 -12.22 -37.85
C LEU A 108 -5.65 -11.57 -38.16
N ALA A 109 -5.87 -10.33 -37.68
CA ALA A 109 -7.08 -9.56 -37.97
C ALA A 109 -7.24 -9.29 -39.48
N THR A 110 -6.17 -8.92 -40.18
CA THR A 110 -6.20 -8.63 -41.64
C THR A 110 -6.50 -9.88 -42.47
N ILE A 111 -6.06 -11.08 -42.06
CA ILE A 111 -6.34 -12.34 -42.79
C ILE A 111 -7.83 -12.67 -42.85
N PHE A 112 -8.62 -12.21 -41.88
CA PHE A 112 -10.07 -12.38 -41.92
C PHE A 112 -10.75 -11.59 -43.05
N GLN A 113 -10.08 -10.57 -43.59
CA GLN A 113 -10.60 -9.75 -44.68
C GLN A 113 -10.27 -10.30 -46.08
N GLU A 114 -9.41 -11.32 -46.17
CA GLU A 114 -9.05 -11.96 -47.45
C GLU A 114 -10.24 -12.73 -48.05
N CYS A 115 -10.55 -12.52 -49.33
CA CYS A 115 -11.70 -13.14 -49.99
C CYS A 115 -11.50 -14.63 -50.37
N ASP A 116 -10.25 -15.11 -50.51
CA ASP A 116 -9.98 -16.51 -50.86
C ASP A 116 -9.91 -17.44 -49.63
N LYS A 117 -10.93 -18.30 -49.51
CA LYS A 117 -11.09 -19.27 -48.40
C LYS A 117 -9.95 -20.28 -48.31
N ASN A 118 -9.34 -20.70 -49.42
CA ASN A 118 -8.31 -21.73 -49.40
C ASN A 118 -6.97 -21.18 -48.91
N VAL A 119 -6.61 -19.98 -49.38
CA VAL A 119 -5.41 -19.26 -48.94
C VAL A 119 -5.55 -18.77 -47.50
N GLN A 120 -6.74 -18.29 -47.12
CA GLN A 120 -7.05 -17.87 -45.76
C GLN A 120 -6.81 -18.98 -44.72
N LYS A 121 -7.31 -20.20 -44.98
CA LYS A 121 -7.12 -21.35 -44.07
C LYS A 121 -5.64 -21.71 -43.86
N ARG A 122 -4.84 -21.69 -44.93
CA ARG A 122 -3.41 -22.02 -44.84
C ARG A 122 -2.64 -20.96 -44.05
N LYS A 123 -2.88 -19.66 -44.33
CA LYS A 123 -2.28 -18.55 -43.58
C LYS A 123 -2.70 -18.63 -42.10
N PHE A 124 -3.99 -18.80 -41.83
CA PHE A 124 -4.53 -18.91 -40.47
C PHE A 124 -3.91 -20.07 -39.67
N LEU A 125 -3.79 -21.26 -40.25
CA LEU A 125 -3.16 -22.41 -39.59
C LEU A 125 -1.69 -22.15 -39.24
N LEU A 126 -0.95 -21.46 -40.11
CA LEU A 126 0.44 -21.09 -39.84
C LEU A 126 0.54 -20.12 -38.65
N TYR A 127 -0.27 -19.05 -38.64
CA TYR A 127 -0.29 -18.11 -37.52
C TYR A 127 -0.79 -18.74 -36.21
N ALA A 128 -1.77 -19.65 -36.26
CA ALA A 128 -2.22 -20.39 -35.09
C ALA A 128 -1.10 -21.26 -34.49
N LEU A 129 -0.27 -21.89 -35.33
CA LEU A 129 0.89 -22.65 -34.89
C LEU A 129 1.98 -21.76 -34.27
N LEU A 130 2.24 -20.57 -34.85
CA LEU A 130 3.14 -19.58 -34.26
C LEU A 130 2.65 -19.10 -32.88
N TYR A 131 1.33 -18.90 -32.74
CA TYR A 131 0.71 -18.47 -31.48
C TYR A 131 0.81 -19.55 -30.40
N LEU A 132 0.68 -20.82 -30.78
CA LEU A 132 0.92 -21.96 -29.89
C LEU A 132 2.38 -21.98 -29.39
N GLY A 133 3.35 -21.72 -30.27
CA GLY A 133 4.76 -21.58 -29.88
C GLY A 133 5.00 -20.45 -28.89
N PHE A 134 4.40 -19.28 -29.14
CA PHE A 134 4.41 -18.14 -28.21
C PHE A 134 3.81 -18.48 -26.84
N GLY A 135 2.77 -19.31 -26.80
CA GLY A 135 2.17 -19.81 -25.57
C GLY A 135 3.15 -20.65 -24.73
N VAL A 136 3.88 -21.56 -25.36
CA VAL A 136 4.87 -22.40 -24.67
C VAL A 136 6.04 -21.57 -24.14
N ILE A 137 6.56 -20.64 -24.95
CA ILE A 137 7.67 -19.76 -24.56
C ILE A 137 7.23 -18.81 -23.44
N SER A 138 6.02 -18.25 -23.53
CA SER A 138 5.51 -17.32 -22.51
C SER A 138 5.29 -18.01 -21.17
N LEU A 139 4.83 -19.27 -21.16
CA LEU A 139 4.71 -20.08 -19.94
C LEU A 139 6.05 -20.18 -19.20
N ILE A 140 7.12 -20.49 -19.92
CA ILE A 140 8.46 -20.64 -19.33
C ILE A 140 8.96 -19.29 -18.79
N LEU A 141 8.88 -18.23 -19.61
CA LEU A 141 9.33 -16.89 -19.21
C LEU A 141 8.58 -16.36 -17.98
N HIS A 142 7.25 -16.52 -17.94
CA HIS A 142 6.43 -16.05 -16.81
C HIS A 142 6.67 -16.88 -15.55
N SER A 143 6.88 -18.19 -15.70
CA SER A 143 7.20 -19.07 -14.58
C SER A 143 8.55 -18.70 -13.95
N VAL A 144 9.58 -18.46 -14.76
CA VAL A 144 10.91 -18.05 -14.29
C VAL A 144 10.85 -16.67 -13.63
N GLN A 145 10.25 -15.67 -14.29
CA GLN A 145 10.11 -14.33 -13.74
C GLN A 145 9.33 -14.32 -12.42
N GLY A 146 8.21 -15.05 -12.38
CA GLY A 146 7.39 -15.20 -11.19
C GLY A 146 8.14 -15.87 -10.04
N TYR A 147 8.86 -16.96 -10.33
CA TYR A 147 9.67 -17.66 -9.32
C TYR A 147 10.76 -16.77 -8.72
N VAL A 148 11.50 -16.05 -9.57
CA VAL A 148 12.61 -15.18 -9.16
C VAL A 148 12.11 -14.03 -8.29
N PHE A 149 11.02 -13.35 -8.69
CA PHE A 149 10.45 -12.28 -7.88
C PHE A 149 9.79 -12.80 -6.59
N ALA A 150 9.13 -13.96 -6.63
CA ALA A 150 8.53 -14.57 -5.45
C ALA A 150 9.60 -14.90 -4.40
N ARG A 151 10.69 -15.56 -4.81
CA ARG A 151 11.80 -15.94 -3.91
C ARG A 151 12.50 -14.71 -3.33
N SER A 152 12.71 -13.67 -4.15
CA SER A 152 13.24 -12.37 -3.71
C SER A 152 12.32 -11.69 -2.68
N GLY A 153 11.01 -11.71 -2.91
CA GLY A 153 10.00 -11.16 -2.00
C GLY A 153 9.93 -11.89 -0.66
N GLU A 154 10.03 -13.23 -0.67
CA GLU A 154 10.05 -14.03 0.56
C GLU A 154 11.27 -13.72 1.43
N ALA A 155 12.46 -13.65 0.82
CA ALA A 155 13.70 -13.32 1.52
C ALA A 155 13.64 -11.91 2.16
N LEU A 156 13.12 -10.93 1.42
CA LEU A 156 12.92 -9.58 1.93
C LEU A 156 11.92 -9.56 3.10
N THR A 157 10.78 -10.22 2.93
CA THR A 157 9.73 -10.30 3.96
C THR A 157 10.24 -10.95 5.24
N LYS A 158 11.01 -12.03 5.13
CA LYS A 158 11.63 -12.72 6.28
C LYS A 158 12.54 -11.78 7.07
N ARG A 159 13.38 -11.00 6.37
CA ARG A 159 14.28 -10.03 7.02
C ARG A 159 13.52 -8.86 7.65
N LEU A 160 12.52 -8.33 6.94
CA LEU A 160 11.69 -7.24 7.44
C LEU A 160 10.97 -7.66 8.72
N ARG A 161 10.36 -8.85 8.74
CA ARG A 161 9.70 -9.40 9.94
C ARG A 161 10.65 -9.62 11.10
N SER A 162 11.86 -10.16 10.84
CA SER A 162 12.86 -10.36 11.89
C SER A 162 13.33 -9.03 12.51
N LYS A 163 13.61 -8.01 11.68
CA LYS A 163 13.98 -6.67 12.17
C LYS A 163 12.82 -5.98 12.87
N ALA A 164 11.61 -6.06 12.32
CA ALA A 164 10.42 -5.48 12.95
C ALA A 164 10.17 -6.09 14.33
N PHE A 165 10.29 -7.41 14.46
CA PHE A 165 10.19 -8.09 15.75
C PHE A 165 11.29 -7.65 16.73
N GLN A 166 12.53 -7.52 16.27
CA GLN A 166 13.63 -7.02 17.10
C GLN A 166 13.39 -5.59 17.59
N VAL A 167 12.82 -4.72 16.76
CA VAL A 167 12.45 -3.34 17.14
C VAL A 167 11.31 -3.37 18.14
N ILE A 168 10.26 -4.17 17.90
CA ILE A 168 9.14 -4.33 18.83
C ILE A 168 9.61 -4.79 20.21
N LEU A 169 10.52 -5.76 20.28
CA LEU A 169 11.06 -6.27 21.56
C LEU A 169 11.91 -5.26 22.33
N ARG A 170 12.46 -4.25 21.66
CA ARG A 170 13.32 -3.22 22.27
C ARG A 170 12.55 -1.96 22.67
N GLN A 171 11.27 -1.89 22.35
CA GLN A 171 10.48 -0.70 22.52
C GLN A 171 9.78 -0.70 23.89
N ASP A 172 9.89 0.40 24.62
CA ASP A 172 9.24 0.55 25.92
C ASP A 172 7.70 0.46 25.80
N THR A 173 7.06 0.01 26.88
CA THR A 173 5.60 -0.19 26.96
C THR A 173 4.80 1.08 26.64
N SER A 174 5.41 2.26 26.74
CA SER A 174 4.84 3.57 26.38
C SER A 174 4.52 3.72 24.88
N PHE A 175 5.23 3.04 23.97
CA PHE A 175 4.84 3.08 22.54
C PHE A 175 3.58 2.26 22.24
N SER A 176 3.31 1.23 23.05
CA SER A 176 2.16 0.35 22.84
C SER A 176 0.83 1.03 23.15
N THR A 177 0.81 2.12 23.92
CA THR A 177 -0.42 2.86 24.25
C THR A 177 -0.97 3.64 23.05
N GLY A 178 -0.17 3.89 22.00
CA GLY A 178 -0.62 4.54 20.77
C GLY A 178 -1.50 3.66 19.86
N LYS A 179 -1.43 2.32 19.99
CA LYS A 179 -2.24 1.37 19.21
C LYS A 179 -3.11 0.54 20.16
N LYS A 180 -4.21 1.13 20.61
CA LYS A 180 -5.07 0.58 21.68
C LYS A 180 -5.74 -0.76 21.37
N ILE A 181 -5.91 -1.14 20.09
CA ILE A 181 -6.68 -2.34 19.69
C ILE A 181 -6.07 -3.64 20.25
N VAL A 182 -4.78 -3.88 19.99
CA VAL A 182 -4.12 -5.14 20.36
C VAL A 182 -3.96 -5.27 21.88
N PRO A 183 -3.52 -4.24 22.62
CA PRO A 183 -3.43 -4.29 24.09
C PRO A 183 -4.78 -4.52 24.78
N ILE A 184 -5.86 -3.86 24.36
CA ILE A 184 -7.20 -4.05 24.96
C ILE A 184 -7.69 -5.48 24.76
N ALA A 185 -7.50 -6.04 23.56
CA ALA A 185 -7.82 -7.43 23.29
C ALA A 185 -6.96 -8.38 24.13
N MET A 186 -5.65 -8.11 24.25
CA MET A 186 -4.73 -8.92 25.05
C MET A 186 -5.06 -8.88 26.54
N GLU A 187 -5.40 -7.71 27.09
CA GLU A 187 -5.81 -7.54 28.49
C GLU A 187 -7.08 -8.32 28.81
N ALA A 188 -8.08 -8.25 27.92
CA ALA A 188 -9.32 -9.00 28.07
C ALA A 188 -9.09 -10.53 27.99
N ILE A 189 -8.21 -11.00 27.09
CA ILE A 189 -7.89 -12.42 26.94
C ILE A 189 -7.11 -12.95 28.16
N GLN A 190 -6.06 -12.22 28.57
CA GLN A 190 -5.19 -12.62 29.67
C GLN A 190 -5.93 -12.65 31.02
N ASN A 191 -6.92 -11.76 31.20
CA ASN A 191 -7.73 -11.67 32.42
C ASN A 191 -9.18 -12.12 32.21
N SER A 192 -9.43 -13.06 31.29
CA SER A 192 -10.78 -13.50 30.91
C SER A 192 -11.67 -13.90 32.08
N GLN A 193 -11.14 -14.60 33.08
CA GLN A 193 -11.90 -14.98 34.28
C GLN A 193 -12.30 -13.77 35.12
N THR A 194 -11.43 -12.78 35.27
CA THR A 194 -11.70 -11.56 36.02
C THR A 194 -12.75 -10.70 35.31
N VAL A 195 -12.68 -10.60 33.99
CA VAL A 195 -13.68 -9.89 33.17
C VAL A 195 -15.05 -10.53 33.31
N MET A 196 -15.10 -11.87 33.33
CA MET A 196 -16.32 -12.65 33.56
C MET A 196 -16.86 -12.47 34.99
N GLN A 197 -15.99 -12.52 36.01
CA GLN A 197 -16.37 -12.35 37.42
C GLN A 197 -16.88 -10.95 37.74
N LEU A 198 -16.31 -9.92 37.10
CA LEU A 198 -16.75 -8.53 37.25
C LEU A 198 -17.93 -8.17 36.33
N THR A 199 -18.39 -9.11 35.49
CA THR A 199 -19.45 -8.91 34.50
C THR A 199 -19.17 -7.68 33.61
N LYS A 200 -17.90 -7.49 33.21
CA LYS A 200 -17.40 -6.31 32.46
C LYS A 200 -17.21 -6.54 30.97
N GLU A 201 -17.58 -7.70 30.45
CA GLU A 201 -17.46 -8.11 29.05
C GLU A 201 -17.96 -7.03 28.08
N SER A 202 -19.11 -6.41 28.39
CA SER A 202 -19.71 -5.36 27.56
C SER A 202 -18.90 -4.05 27.49
N CYS A 203 -18.16 -3.65 28.53
CA CYS A 203 -17.33 -2.42 28.51
C CYS A 203 -16.10 -2.65 27.60
N PHE A 204 -15.43 -3.81 27.71
CA PHE A 204 -14.34 -4.20 26.80
C PHE A 204 -14.79 -4.36 25.34
N CYS A 205 -15.92 -5.04 25.11
CA CYS A 205 -16.48 -5.18 23.77
C CYS A 205 -16.83 -3.84 23.14
N ASN A 206 -17.44 -2.92 23.91
CA ASN A 206 -17.84 -1.62 23.38
C ASN A 206 -16.62 -0.73 23.06
N GLU A 207 -15.57 -0.76 23.89
CA GLU A 207 -14.32 -0.03 23.64
C GLU A 207 -13.56 -0.60 22.42
N TYR A 208 -13.50 -1.92 22.27
CA TYR A 208 -12.92 -2.57 21.10
C TYR A 208 -13.68 -2.20 19.81
N CYS A 209 -15.01 -2.23 19.85
CA CYS A 209 -15.87 -1.81 18.74
C CYS A 209 -15.69 -0.32 18.39
N GLU A 210 -15.54 0.55 19.38
CA GLU A 210 -15.31 1.99 19.17
C GLU A 210 -14.01 2.23 18.39
N ILE A 211 -12.92 1.56 18.77
CA ILE A 211 -11.64 1.72 18.07
C ILE A 211 -11.70 1.08 16.68
N LEU A 212 -12.31 -0.09 16.52
CA LEU A 212 -12.48 -0.71 15.20
C LEU A 212 -13.25 0.19 14.24
N ASN A 213 -14.32 0.85 14.69
CA ASN A 213 -15.10 1.77 13.86
C ASN A 213 -14.27 2.95 13.33
N THR A 214 -13.27 3.43 14.08
CA THR A 214 -12.37 4.50 13.59
C THR A 214 -11.47 4.01 12.46
N VAL A 215 -10.96 2.79 12.55
CA VAL A 215 -10.12 2.16 11.51
C VAL A 215 -10.96 1.85 10.28
N ASP A 216 -12.15 1.31 10.47
CA ASP A 216 -13.04 0.91 9.38
C ASP A 216 -13.53 2.12 8.57
N ARG A 217 -13.87 3.23 9.24
CA ARG A 217 -14.23 4.48 8.54
C ARG A 217 -13.08 5.01 7.69
N SER A 218 -11.85 4.98 8.20
CA SER A 218 -10.66 5.38 7.44
C SER A 218 -10.43 4.46 6.22
N PHE A 219 -10.62 3.15 6.40
CA PHE A 219 -10.50 2.17 5.33
C PHE A 219 -11.55 2.40 4.23
N ILE A 220 -12.81 2.61 4.61
CA ILE A 220 -13.92 2.85 3.66
C ILE A 220 -13.67 4.11 2.83
N THR A 221 -13.27 5.24 3.46
CA THR A 221 -12.98 6.48 2.71
C THR A 221 -11.85 6.27 1.70
N ARG A 222 -10.79 5.55 2.08
CA ARG A 222 -9.67 5.24 1.18
C ARG A 222 -10.08 4.28 0.06
N ALA A 223 -10.90 3.28 0.36
CA ALA A 223 -11.40 2.32 -0.60
C ALA A 223 -12.25 3.00 -1.68
N HIS A 224 -13.12 3.94 -1.31
CA HIS A 224 -13.88 4.73 -2.28
C HIS A 224 -12.98 5.57 -3.19
N ILE A 225 -11.99 6.27 -2.64
CA ILE A 225 -11.02 7.04 -3.44
C ILE A 225 -10.29 6.13 -4.43
N LEU A 226 -9.80 4.97 -3.97
CA LEU A 226 -9.11 4.01 -4.82
C LEU A 226 -10.02 3.46 -5.94
N SER A 227 -11.29 3.20 -5.63
CA SER A 227 -12.27 2.68 -6.59
C SER A 227 -12.62 3.70 -7.67
N ILE A 228 -12.77 4.97 -7.29
CA ILE A 228 -13.01 6.07 -8.23
C ILE A 228 -11.79 6.23 -9.15
N LEU A 229 -10.58 6.25 -8.61
CA LEU A 229 -9.35 6.38 -9.40
C LEU A 229 -9.17 5.21 -10.38
N PHE A 230 -9.43 3.99 -9.94
CA PHE A 230 -9.40 2.81 -10.80
C PHE A 230 -10.40 2.94 -11.96
N SER A 231 -11.62 3.38 -11.65
CA SER A 231 -12.66 3.60 -12.66
C SER A 231 -12.27 4.68 -13.66
N ILE A 232 -11.72 5.81 -13.21
CA ILE A 232 -11.23 6.89 -14.07
C ILE A 232 -10.09 6.40 -14.97
N THR A 233 -9.17 5.60 -14.43
CA THR A 233 -8.04 5.04 -15.20
C THR A 233 -8.53 4.11 -16.31
N HIS A 234 -9.54 3.29 -16.04
CA HIS A 234 -10.12 2.45 -17.08
C HIS A 234 -10.93 3.26 -18.10
N ALA A 235 -11.69 4.26 -17.66
CA ALA A 235 -12.46 5.13 -18.55
C ALA A 235 -11.54 5.91 -19.51
N SER A 236 -10.40 6.42 -19.04
CA SER A 236 -9.45 7.17 -19.87
C SER A 236 -8.85 6.32 -21.00
N VAL A 237 -8.57 5.03 -20.73
CA VAL A 237 -8.08 4.09 -21.75
C VAL A 237 -9.12 3.88 -22.84
N TYR A 238 -10.40 3.66 -22.50
CA TYR A 238 -11.46 3.48 -23.50
C TYR A 238 -11.74 4.74 -24.32
N PHE A 239 -11.71 5.92 -23.69
CA PHE A 239 -11.83 7.18 -24.41
C PHE A 239 -10.68 7.37 -25.40
N SER A 240 -9.46 7.04 -24.99
CA SER A 240 -8.29 7.08 -25.87
C SER A 240 -8.45 6.14 -27.06
N ILE A 241 -8.89 4.89 -26.84
CA ILE A 241 -9.16 3.92 -27.91
C ILE A 241 -10.22 4.45 -28.88
N ALA A 242 -11.32 5.01 -28.38
CA ALA A 242 -12.36 5.59 -29.23
C ALA A 242 -11.84 6.77 -30.07
N ALA A 243 -11.01 7.64 -29.48
CA ALA A 243 -10.36 8.74 -30.19
C ALA A 243 -9.40 8.23 -31.28
N PHE A 244 -8.58 7.22 -30.99
CA PHE A 244 -7.68 6.61 -31.97
C PHE A 244 -8.45 5.98 -33.14
N ILE A 245 -9.53 5.24 -32.87
CA ILE A 245 -10.35 4.64 -33.93
C ILE A 245 -11.01 5.73 -34.77
N SER A 246 -11.61 6.76 -34.15
CA SER A 246 -12.28 7.84 -34.89
C SER A 246 -11.32 8.66 -35.77
N LEU A 247 -10.10 8.90 -35.28
CA LEU A 247 -9.07 9.58 -36.06
C LEU A 247 -8.50 8.67 -37.15
N GLY A 248 -8.33 7.38 -36.85
CA GLY A 248 -7.92 6.36 -37.81
C GLY A 248 -8.89 6.24 -38.99
N THR A 249 -10.20 6.15 -38.73
CA THR A 249 -11.22 6.12 -39.79
C THR A 249 -11.17 7.38 -40.66
N PHE A 250 -11.01 8.54 -40.04
CA PHE A 250 -10.91 9.81 -40.76
C PHE A 250 -9.66 9.91 -41.66
N LEU A 251 -8.54 9.27 -41.28
CA LEU A 251 -7.32 9.22 -42.08
C LEU A 251 -7.41 8.21 -43.24
N VAL A 252 -8.11 7.09 -43.02
CA VAL A 252 -8.40 6.10 -44.07
C VAL A 252 -9.30 6.71 -45.14
N ASP A 253 -10.32 7.49 -44.76
CA ASP A 253 -11.21 8.19 -45.70
C ASP A 253 -10.49 9.21 -46.61
N ARG A 254 -9.27 9.64 -46.22
CA ARG A 254 -8.42 10.54 -47.00
C ARG A 254 -7.34 9.82 -47.80
N ASP A 255 -7.37 8.48 -47.86
CA ASP A 255 -6.38 7.61 -48.51
C ASP A 255 -4.92 7.86 -48.06
N THR A 256 -4.73 8.38 -46.83
CA THR A 256 -3.39 8.70 -46.31
C THR A 256 -2.70 7.52 -45.62
N VAL A 257 -3.48 6.59 -45.07
CA VAL A 257 -3.01 5.43 -44.29
C VAL A 257 -3.80 4.20 -44.71
N THR A 258 -3.14 3.06 -44.91
CA THR A 258 -3.82 1.81 -45.25
C THR A 258 -4.49 1.21 -44.00
N PHE A 259 -5.56 0.44 -44.19
CA PHE A 259 -6.26 -0.22 -43.07
C PHE A 259 -5.32 -1.13 -42.25
N GLU A 260 -4.33 -1.73 -42.89
CA GLU A 260 -3.35 -2.60 -42.24
C GLU A 260 -2.38 -1.81 -41.34
N ASP A 261 -1.92 -0.64 -41.80
CA ASP A 261 -1.02 0.23 -41.05
C ASP A 261 -1.72 0.96 -39.90
N MET A 262 -3.05 1.06 -39.92
CA MET A 262 -3.83 1.68 -38.84
C MET A 262 -3.79 0.86 -37.53
N PHE A 263 -3.68 -0.46 -37.63
CA PHE A 263 -3.71 -1.38 -36.49
C PHE A 263 -2.32 -1.88 -36.07
N LEU A 264 -1.25 -1.43 -36.73
CA LEU A 264 0.12 -1.92 -36.53
C LEU A 264 0.92 -0.95 -35.67
#